data_AF-A0AA88RF85-F1
#
_entry.id   AF-A0AA88RF85-F1
#
_cell.length_a   1.000
_cell.length_b   1.000
_cell.length_c   1.000
_cell.angle_alpha   90.00
_cell.angle_beta   90.00
_cell.angle_gamma   90.00
#
_symmetry.space_group_name_H-M   'P 1'
#
loop_
_entity.id
_entity.type
_entity.pdbx_description
1 polymer ?
#
loop_
_entity_poly.entity_id
_entity_poly.type
_entity_poly.pdbx_seq_one_letter_code
_entity_poly.pdbx_strand_id
1 'polypeptide(L)'
;MMLIDKQPACPEYGKRYTKLRFADGNVYLLFMYMIAKQWKGSKSKLPPEPKVLPLIGNIHQLIGSSFPHHALRELAKNYGPVMHLKLGELTAIITSSPEAAEAALKTHELSLAQRPLLVAEKAMSYDRFGAVFPPYANVKNLYNGITKR
;
A
#
# COMPACT_ATOMS: atom_id res chain seq x y z
N MET A 1 -23.56 -38.23 -5.55
CA MET A 1 -23.58 -37.77 -6.96
C MET A 1 -23.64 -36.24 -6.94
N MET A 2 -22.49 -35.61 -6.68
CA MET A 2 -22.36 -34.15 -6.67
C MET A 2 -22.10 -33.71 -8.11
N LEU A 3 -23.04 -32.96 -8.67
CA LEU A 3 -22.87 -32.25 -9.92
C LEU A 3 -21.80 -31.17 -9.71
N ILE A 4 -20.62 -31.40 -10.27
CA ILE A 4 -19.57 -30.40 -10.39
C ILE A 4 -20.06 -29.41 -11.44
N ASP A 5 -20.56 -28.27 -10.98
CA ASP A 5 -20.86 -27.13 -11.84
C ASP A 5 -19.57 -26.70 -12.54
N LYS A 6 -19.65 -26.53 -13.86
CA LYS A 6 -18.53 -26.13 -14.71
C LYS A 6 -18.10 -24.73 -14.27
N GLN A 7 -16.90 -24.63 -13.72
CA GLN A 7 -16.20 -23.34 -13.58
C GLN A 7 -16.20 -22.62 -14.94
N PRO A 8 -16.70 -21.38 -15.05
CA PRO A 8 -16.52 -20.59 -16.26
C PRO A 8 -15.02 -20.31 -16.45
N ALA A 9 -14.54 -20.55 -17.66
CA ALA A 9 -13.16 -20.38 -18.06
C ALA A 9 -12.63 -19.00 -17.67
N CYS A 10 -11.48 -18.97 -16.98
CA CYS A 10 -10.72 -17.75 -16.77
C CYS A 10 -10.41 -17.10 -18.12
N PRO A 11 -10.69 -15.80 -18.32
CA PRO A 11 -10.24 -15.12 -19.53
C PRO A 11 -8.72 -15.17 -19.58
N GLU A 12 -8.16 -15.67 -20.69
CA GLU A 12 -6.74 -15.62 -20.97
C GLU A 12 -6.25 -14.19 -20.82
N TYR A 13 -5.36 -13.98 -19.86
CA TYR A 13 -4.67 -12.70 -19.65
C TYR A 13 -3.57 -12.54 -20.70
N GLY A 14 -3.97 -12.47 -21.97
CA GLY A 14 -3.13 -12.15 -23.11
C GLY A 14 -2.76 -10.68 -23.10
N LYS A 15 -1.87 -10.27 -22.18
CA LYS A 15 -1.21 -8.97 -22.32
C LYS A 15 -0.21 -9.05 -23.46
N ARG A 16 -0.63 -8.52 -24.62
CA ARG A 16 0.29 -8.04 -25.65
C ARG A 16 1.21 -7.00 -25.02
N TYR A 17 2.42 -7.39 -24.66
CA TYR A 17 3.49 -6.44 -24.43
C TYR A 17 3.79 -5.80 -25.79
N THR A 18 3.19 -4.65 -26.06
CA THR A 18 3.70 -3.78 -27.11
C THR A 18 5.13 -3.48 -26.75
N LYS A 19 6.07 -4.01 -27.53
CA LYS A 19 7.50 -3.74 -27.46
C LYS A 19 7.66 -2.23 -27.38
N LEU A 20 7.87 -1.71 -26.17
CA LEU A 20 8.12 -0.29 -25.95
C LEU A 20 9.45 -0.02 -26.67
N ARG A 21 9.35 0.55 -27.86
CA ARG A 21 10.51 1.08 -28.56
C ARG A 21 10.88 2.36 -27.83
N PHE A 22 11.76 2.23 -26.84
CA PHE A 22 12.45 3.35 -26.21
C PHE A 22 13.44 3.94 -27.21
N ALA A 23 12.92 4.65 -28.19
CA ALA A 23 13.69 5.62 -28.95
C ALA A 23 12.97 6.95 -28.71
N ASP A 24 13.63 7.86 -28.00
CA ASP A 24 13.53 9.32 -28.15
C ASP A 24 14.16 9.94 -26.89
N GLY A 25 15.31 10.61 -27.07
CA GLY A 25 16.11 11.20 -25.98
C GLY A 25 15.34 12.15 -25.06
N ASN A 26 14.18 12.64 -25.50
CA ASN A 26 13.26 13.44 -24.69
C ASN A 26 12.68 12.68 -23.49
N VAL A 27 12.40 11.38 -23.60
CA VAL A 27 11.90 10.58 -22.47
C VAL A 27 12.99 10.44 -21.40
N TYR A 28 14.24 10.24 -21.82
CA TYR A 28 15.38 10.16 -20.93
C TYR A 28 15.68 11.51 -20.24
N LEU A 29 15.61 12.61 -20.99
CA LEU A 29 15.77 13.96 -20.45
C LEU A 29 14.65 14.33 -19.48
N LEU A 30 13.39 13.99 -19.78
CA LEU A 30 12.26 14.16 -18.86
C LEU A 30 12.44 13.33 -17.58
N PHE A 31 12.90 12.08 -17.72
CA PHE A 31 13.20 11.22 -16.58
C PHE A 31 14.32 11.81 -15.69
N MET A 32 15.42 12.28 -16.29
CA MET A 32 16.50 12.95 -15.57
C MET A 32 16.07 14.27 -14.94
N TYR A 33 15.22 15.06 -15.61
CA TYR A 33 14.64 16.29 -15.06
C TYR A 33 13.74 16.00 -13.84
N MET A 34 12.92 14.95 -13.90
CA MET A 34 12.09 14.51 -12.78
C MET A 34 12.94 14.07 -11.59
N ILE A 35 14.01 13.30 -11.81
CA ILE A 35 14.98 12.92 -10.77
C ILE A 35 15.62 14.18 -10.15
N ALA A 36 16.09 15.11 -10.97
CA ALA A 36 16.75 16.33 -10.50
C ALA A 36 15.80 17.25 -9.70
N LYS A 37 14.52 17.34 -10.10
CA LYS A 37 13.49 18.10 -9.37
C LYS A 37 13.17 17.45 -8.02
N GLN A 38 13.13 16.11 -7.96
CA GLN A 38 12.89 15.37 -6.72
C GLN A 38 14.05 15.52 -5.71
N TRP A 39 15.28 15.68 -6.21
CA TRP A 39 16.48 15.89 -5.37
C TRP A 39 16.66 17.32 -4.88
N LYS A 40 15.95 18.30 -5.45
CA LYS A 40 15.83 19.64 -4.87
C LYS A 40 14.89 19.59 -3.67
N GLY A 41 15.40 19.10 -2.54
CA GLY A 41 14.69 19.10 -1.27
C GLY A 41 14.25 20.52 -0.90
N SER A 42 12.96 20.67 -0.59
CA SER A 42 12.46 21.89 0.04
C SER A 42 13.17 22.05 1.39
N LYS A 43 13.88 23.15 1.58
CA LYS A 43 14.37 23.57 2.90
C LYS A 43 13.18 23.95 3.77
N SER A 44 12.52 22.95 4.33
CA SER A 44 11.45 23.11 5.31
C SER A 44 12.04 23.00 6.72
N LYS A 45 11.52 23.79 7.67
CA LYS A 45 11.88 23.73 9.10
C LYS A 45 11.30 22.50 9.82
N LEU A 46 10.67 21.60 9.06
CA LEU A 46 10.12 20.35 9.55
C LEU A 46 11.24 19.33 9.78
N PRO A 47 11.04 18.32 10.66
CA PRO A 47 11.97 17.21 10.78
C PRO A 47 12.26 16.62 9.39
N PRO A 48 13.47 16.08 9.16
CA PRO A 48 13.82 15.50 7.88
C PRO A 48 12.75 14.47 7.48
N GLU A 49 12.26 14.51 6.25
CA GLU A 49 11.34 13.49 5.76
C GLU A 49 12.13 12.34 5.11
N PRO A 50 11.63 11.09 5.20
CA PRO A 50 12.23 9.95 4.50
C PRO A 50 12.33 10.21 3.00
N LYS A 51 13.56 10.20 2.45
CA LYS A 51 13.79 10.48 1.02
C LYS A 51 12.99 9.55 0.10
N VAL A 52 12.30 10.13 -0.87
CA VAL A 52 11.40 9.42 -1.79
C VAL A 52 12.04 9.33 -3.18
N LEU A 53 12.17 8.10 -3.73
CA LEU A 53 12.62 7.91 -5.10
C LEU A 53 11.43 8.01 -6.08
N PRO A 54 11.65 8.47 -7.33
CA PRO A 54 10.61 8.45 -8.35
C PRO A 54 10.14 7.01 -8.61
N LEU A 55 8.84 6.86 -8.91
CA LEU A 55 8.13 5.61 -9.18
C LEU A 55 8.00 4.62 -7.99
N ILE A 56 9.10 4.30 -7.31
CA ILE A 56 9.14 3.28 -6.26
C ILE A 56 8.82 3.87 -4.87
N GLY A 57 9.11 5.16 -4.66
CA GLY A 57 8.96 5.80 -3.35
C GLY A 57 10.00 5.30 -2.34
N ASN A 58 9.57 5.05 -1.10
CA ASN A 58 10.35 4.57 0.05
C ASN A 58 10.50 3.04 0.11
N ILE A 59 9.95 2.25 -0.83
CA ILE A 59 10.07 0.77 -0.79
C ILE A 59 11.54 0.34 -0.75
N HIS A 60 12.43 1.07 -1.42
CA HIS A 60 13.88 0.83 -1.39
C HIS A 60 14.49 0.81 0.02
N GLN A 61 13.89 1.51 0.99
CA GLN A 61 14.34 1.56 2.38
C GLN A 61 13.87 0.33 3.18
N LEU A 62 12.88 -0.41 2.67
CA LEU A 62 12.29 -1.58 3.34
C LEU A 62 12.89 -2.91 2.86
N ILE A 63 13.32 -2.98 1.60
CA ILE A 63 13.86 -4.21 0.99
C ILE A 63 15.21 -4.63 1.58
N GLY A 64 15.96 -3.70 2.17
CA GLY A 64 17.29 -3.97 2.74
C GLY A 64 17.30 -4.74 4.07
N SER A 65 16.14 -4.97 4.69
CA SER A 65 16.02 -5.68 5.97
C SER A 65 15.34 -7.04 5.79
N SER A 66 15.78 -8.05 6.56
CA SER A 66 15.14 -9.38 6.57
C SER A 66 13.66 -9.32 6.95
N PHE A 67 13.24 -8.31 7.73
CA PHE A 67 11.82 -8.09 7.99
C PHE A 67 11.43 -6.61 7.86
N PRO A 68 10.29 -6.30 7.22
CA PRO A 68 9.87 -4.93 6.94
C PRO A 68 9.62 -4.11 8.21
N HIS A 69 9.17 -4.74 9.30
CA HIS A 69 8.92 -4.05 10.57
C HIS A 69 10.21 -3.60 11.27
N HIS A 70 11.35 -4.27 11.05
CA HIS A 70 12.65 -3.78 11.53
C HIS A 70 13.09 -2.53 10.76
N ALA A 71 12.95 -2.54 9.44
CA ALA A 71 13.24 -1.35 8.62
C ALA A 71 12.38 -0.15 9.04
N LEU A 72 11.08 -0.37 9.29
CA LEU A 72 10.18 0.67 9.79
C LEU A 72 10.60 1.20 11.16
N ARG A 73 11.06 0.33 12.07
CA ARG A 73 11.58 0.75 13.38
C ARG A 73 12.83 1.62 13.26
N GLU A 74 13.78 1.25 12.39
CA GLU A 74 14.98 2.05 12.15
C GLU A 74 14.65 3.39 11.49
N LEU A 75 13.69 3.41 10.56
CA LEU A 75 13.17 4.66 10.00
C LEU A 75 12.53 5.55 11.08
N ALA A 76 11.72 4.97 11.98
CA ALA A 76 11.08 5.72 13.06
C ALA A 76 12.10 6.31 14.06
N LYS A 77 13.23 5.62 14.31
CA LYS A 77 14.33 6.17 15.13
C LYS A 77 14.97 7.40 14.48
N ASN A 78 15.09 7.42 13.16
CA ASN A 78 15.77 8.48 12.41
C ASN A 78 14.87 9.68 12.10
N TYR A 79 13.59 9.43 11.80
CA TYR A 79 12.65 10.44 11.30
C TYR A 79 11.53 10.79 12.30
N GLY A 80 11.39 10.02 13.38
CA GLY A 80 10.41 10.22 14.43
C GLY A 80 9.27 9.19 14.41
N PRO A 81 8.45 9.17 15.48
CA PRO A 81 7.40 8.18 15.68
C PRO A 81 6.19 8.35 14.76
N VAL A 82 6.05 9.50 14.09
CA VAL A 82 5.02 9.76 13.08
C VAL A 82 5.72 10.23 11.82
N MET A 83 5.65 9.42 10.77
CA MET A 83 6.34 9.71 9.51
C MET A 83 5.51 9.29 8.30
N HIS A 84 5.78 9.93 7.17
CA HIS A 84 5.11 9.70 5.90
C HIS A 84 5.99 8.84 4.99
N LEU A 85 5.42 7.75 4.44
CA LEU A 85 6.09 6.86 3.49
C LEU A 85 5.26 6.72 2.22
N LYS A 86 5.93 6.78 1.07
CA LYS A 86 5.34 6.48 -0.23
C LYS A 86 5.75 5.08 -0.68
N LEU A 87 4.82 4.16 -0.85
CA LEU A 87 5.05 2.79 -1.32
C LEU A 87 4.54 2.65 -2.76
N GLY A 88 5.36 3.08 -3.72
CA GLY A 88 4.94 3.21 -5.12
C GLY A 88 3.88 4.31 -5.29
N GLU A 89 2.66 3.91 -5.67
CA GLU A 89 1.50 4.82 -5.74
C GLU A 89 0.81 4.99 -4.38
N LEU A 90 0.96 4.01 -3.48
CA LEU A 90 0.34 4.05 -2.16
C LEU A 90 1.07 5.02 -1.25
N THR A 91 0.32 5.78 -0.47
CA THR A 91 0.85 6.70 0.52
C THR A 91 0.40 6.25 1.91
N ALA A 92 1.34 6.11 2.84
CA ALA A 92 1.13 5.55 4.15
C ALA A 92 1.69 6.47 5.24
N ILE A 93 0.94 6.61 6.33
CA ILE A 93 1.41 7.25 7.56
C ILE A 93 1.78 6.14 8.54
N ILE A 94 3.00 6.17 9.04
CA ILE A 94 3.49 5.21 10.02
C ILE A 94 3.45 5.85 11.39
N THR A 95 2.77 5.20 12.33
CA THR A 95 2.72 5.57 13.75
C THR A 95 3.44 4.50 14.56
N SER A 96 4.62 4.82 15.09
CA SER A 96 5.47 3.91 15.87
C SER A 96 5.40 4.12 17.37
N SER A 97 4.67 5.14 17.86
CA SER A 97 4.39 5.31 19.29
C SER A 97 2.97 4.88 19.65
N PRO A 98 2.76 4.34 20.87
CA PRO A 98 1.43 3.91 21.30
C PRO A 98 0.44 5.08 21.38
N GLU A 99 0.88 6.27 21.80
CA GLU A 99 0.03 7.47 21.91
C GLU A 99 -0.46 7.93 20.54
N ALA A 100 0.42 7.90 19.52
CA ALA A 100 0.06 8.29 18.15
C ALA A 100 -0.87 7.25 17.50
N ALA A 101 -0.62 5.95 17.75
CA ALA A 101 -1.48 4.89 17.27
C ALA A 101 -2.87 4.96 17.90
N GLU A 102 -2.96 5.21 19.22
CA GLU A 102 -4.23 5.39 19.92
C GLU A 102 -5.00 6.59 19.37
N ALA A 103 -4.33 7.74 19.20
CA ALA A 103 -4.95 8.93 18.63
C ALA A 103 -5.46 8.68 17.20
N ALA A 104 -4.68 8.00 16.36
CA ALA A 104 -5.07 7.68 14.99
C ALA A 104 -6.28 6.72 14.96
N LEU A 105 -6.27 5.67 15.79
CA LEU A 105 -7.36 4.70 15.87
C LEU A 105 -8.65 5.34 16.39
N LYS A 106 -8.58 6.18 17.42
CA LYS A 106 -9.76 6.90 17.94
C LYS A 106 -10.34 7.91 16.96
N THR A 107 -9.48 8.64 16.25
CA THR A 107 -9.90 9.74 15.36
C THR A 107 -10.38 9.24 14.00
N HIS A 108 -9.80 8.14 13.51
CA HIS A 108 -10.03 7.64 12.15
C HIS A 108 -10.40 6.15 12.10
N GLU A 109 -11.11 5.65 13.12
CA GLU A 109 -11.51 4.23 13.22
C GLU A 109 -12.18 3.70 11.95
N LEU A 110 -13.14 4.42 11.39
CA LEU A 110 -13.88 3.97 10.21
C LEU A 110 -13.00 3.91 8.97
N SER A 111 -12.14 4.91 8.76
CA SER A 111 -11.22 4.96 7.63
C SER A 111 -10.14 3.88 7.72
N LEU A 112 -9.63 3.60 8.93
CA LEU A 112 -8.64 2.55 9.16
C LEU A 112 -9.26 1.15 9.15
N ALA A 113 -10.54 1.02 9.49
CA ALA A 113 -11.28 -0.23 9.39
C ALA A 113 -11.61 -0.59 7.93
N GLN A 114 -11.67 0.39 7.02
CA GLN A 114 -11.80 0.12 5.59
C GLN A 114 -10.50 -0.53 5.08
N ARG A 115 -10.62 -1.76 4.57
CA ARG A 115 -9.52 -2.48 3.92
C ARG A 115 -9.59 -2.25 2.41
N PRO A 116 -8.70 -1.44 1.81
CA PRO A 116 -8.68 -1.23 0.37
C PRO A 116 -8.40 -2.56 -0.32
N LEU A 117 -9.12 -2.84 -1.41
CA LEU A 117 -8.97 -4.10 -2.14
C LEU A 117 -7.60 -4.14 -2.82
N LEU A 118 -6.69 -4.96 -2.31
CA LEU A 118 -5.43 -5.23 -2.98
C LEU A 118 -5.59 -6.39 -3.97
N VAL A 119 -4.94 -6.33 -5.14
CA VAL A 119 -5.00 -7.42 -6.14
C VAL A 119 -4.50 -8.74 -5.54
N ALA A 120 -3.43 -8.68 -4.73
CA ALA A 120 -2.91 -9.83 -4.02
C ALA A 120 -3.92 -10.39 -3.01
N GLU A 121 -4.63 -9.52 -2.27
CA GLU A 121 -5.69 -9.93 -1.34
C GLU A 121 -6.85 -10.60 -2.08
N LYS A 122 -7.29 -10.04 -3.21
CA LYS A 122 -8.32 -10.63 -4.08
C LYS A 122 -7.92 -12.04 -4.52
N ALA A 123 -6.68 -12.22 -4.95
CA ALA A 123 -6.16 -13.50 -5.39
C ALA A 123 -6.05 -14.52 -4.24
N MET A 124 -5.50 -14.11 -3.09
CA MET A 124 -5.29 -14.98 -1.93
C MET A 124 -6.58 -15.34 -1.19
N SER A 125 -7.57 -14.44 -1.21
CA SER A 125 -8.80 -14.58 -0.40
C SER A 125 -10.00 -15.03 -1.22
N TYR A 126 -9.80 -15.58 -2.41
CA TYR A 126 -10.86 -15.97 -3.34
C TYR A 126 -11.91 -14.86 -3.51
N ASP A 127 -11.48 -13.68 -3.95
CA ASP A 127 -12.32 -12.47 -4.08
C ASP A 127 -12.96 -11.99 -2.77
N ARG A 128 -12.25 -12.18 -1.65
CA ARG A 128 -12.69 -11.85 -0.28
C ARG A 128 -13.93 -12.64 0.16
N PHE A 129 -14.15 -13.82 -0.41
CA PHE A 129 -15.22 -14.74 0.02
C PHE A 129 -14.88 -15.45 1.34
N GLY A 130 -13.61 -15.45 1.75
CA GLY A 130 -13.14 -16.02 3.02
C GLY A 130 -13.14 -15.06 4.21
N ALA A 131 -12.99 -15.61 5.41
CA ALA A 131 -13.02 -14.85 6.68
C ALA A 131 -11.74 -14.07 7.02
N VAL A 132 -10.67 -14.20 6.22
CA VAL A 132 -9.34 -13.65 6.54
C VAL A 132 -9.23 -12.15 6.21
N PHE A 133 -9.89 -11.69 5.14
CA PHE A 133 -9.94 -10.27 4.75
C PHE A 133 -11.35 -9.83 4.30
N PRO A 134 -12.38 -9.95 5.16
CA PRO A 134 -13.73 -9.51 4.79
C PRO A 134 -13.77 -7.97 4.75
N PRO A 135 -14.55 -7.38 3.82
CA PRO A 135 -14.91 -5.97 3.89
C PRO A 135 -15.55 -5.64 5.25
N TYR A 136 -15.26 -4.45 5.80
CA TYR A 136 -15.81 -3.99 7.07
C TYR A 136 -17.34 -4.09 7.12
N ALA A 137 -18.01 -3.77 6.01
CA ALA A 137 -19.46 -3.87 5.88
C ALA A 137 -19.99 -5.29 6.16
N ASN A 138 -19.28 -6.33 5.69
CA ASN A 138 -19.71 -7.71 5.89
C ASN A 138 -19.65 -8.11 7.36
N VAL A 139 -18.59 -7.73 8.07
CA VAL A 139 -18.43 -7.99 9.51
C VAL A 139 -19.49 -7.24 10.32
N LYS A 140 -19.73 -5.97 9.99
CA LYS A 140 -20.77 -5.15 10.64
C LYS A 140 -22.17 -5.73 10.44
N ASN A 141 -22.50 -6.17 9.23
CA ASN A 141 -23.79 -6.77 8.91
C ASN A 141 -23.98 -8.11 9.63
N LEU A 142 -22.93 -8.94 9.71
CA LEU A 142 -22.96 -10.20 10.43
C LEU A 142 -23.24 -9.99 11.92
N TYR A 143 -22.52 -9.07 12.57
CA TYR A 143 -22.73 -8.76 13.99
C TYR A 143 -24.17 -8.29 14.27
N ASN A 144 -24.70 -7.40 13.42
CA ASN A 144 -26.08 -6.93 13.53
C ASN A 144 -27.11 -8.06 13.33
N GLY A 145 -26.81 -9.07 12.52
CA GLY A 145 -27.68 -10.22 12.30
C GLY A 145 -27.67 -11.27 13.44
N ILE A 146 -26.60 -11.30 14.23
CA ILE A 146 -26.51 -12.15 15.44
C ILE A 146 -27.22 -11.47 16.61
N THR A 147 -26.99 -10.17 16.79
CA THR A 147 -27.54 -9.40 17.93
C THR A 147 -29.04 -9.09 17.81
N LYS A 148 -29.62 -9.19 16.60
CA LYS A 148 -31.07 -9.04 16.36
C LYS A 148 -31.86 -10.35 16.38
N ARG A 149 -31.20 -11.49 16.65
CA ARG A 149 -31.84 -12.80 16.85
C ARG A 149 -31.92 -13.11 18.34
#